data_AF-A0A2V8VG94-F1
#
_entry.id   AF-A0A2V8VG94-F1
#
_cell.length_a   1.000
_cell.length_b   1.000
_cell.length_c   1.000
_cell.angle_alpha   90.00
_cell.angle_beta   90.00
_cell.angle_gamma   90.00
#
_symmetry.space_group_name_H-M   'P 1'
#
loop_
_entity.id
_entity.type
_entity.pdbx_description
1 polymer ?
#
loop_
_entity_poly.entity_id
_entity_poly.type
_entity_poly.pdbx_seq_one_letter_code
_entity_poly.pdbx_strand_id
1 'polypeptide(L)' 'MNRRVIWAIAVLAAVFPILVAARNHAGRDARFFDRRIEPILRAHCLGCHNDKLKDGGISFSDRDGLLRGGGRG' A
#
# COMPACT_ATOMS: atom_id res chain seq x y z
N MET A 1 26.05 26.08 -23.68
CA MET A 1 25.23 25.07 -22.97
C MET A 1 24.60 24.15 -24.01
N ASN A 2 24.90 22.85 -23.97
CA ASN A 2 24.55 21.93 -25.05
C ASN A 2 23.03 21.68 -25.03
N ARG A 3 22.35 21.76 -26.20
CA ARG A 3 20.90 21.51 -26.31
C ARG A 3 20.48 20.23 -25.57
N ARG A 4 21.28 19.16 -25.66
CA ARG A 4 21.06 17.89 -24.94
C ARG A 4 20.95 18.05 -23.41
N VAL A 5 21.76 18.91 -22.81
CA VAL A 5 21.75 19.18 -21.36
C VAL A 5 20.49 19.97 -20.97
N ILE A 6 20.07 20.92 -21.80
CA ILE A 6 18.84 21.69 -21.57
C ILE A 6 17.60 20.77 -21.59
N TRP A 7 17.52 19.86 -22.56
CA TRP A 7 16.45 18.87 -22.64
C TRP A 7 16.45 17.91 -21.45
N ALA A 8 17.61 17.42 -21.02
CA ALA A 8 17.71 16.55 -19.85
C ALA A 8 17.22 17.23 -18.56
N ILE A 9 17.59 18.50 -18.34
CA ILE A 9 17.13 19.27 -17.19
C ILE A 9 15.63 19.53 -17.26
N ALA A 10 15.09 19.89 -18.43
CA ALA A 10 13.66 20.11 -18.61
C ALA A 10 12.83 18.85 -18.31
N VAL A 11 13.28 17.68 -18.77
CA VAL A 11 12.63 16.39 -18.48
C VAL A 11 12.70 16.09 -16.98
N LEU A 12 13.86 16.24 -16.34
CA LEU A 12 13.99 16.00 -14.90
C LEU A 12 13.11 16.95 -14.08
N ALA A 13 13.05 18.23 -14.43
CA ALA A 13 12.21 19.21 -13.76
C ALA A 13 10.72 18.90 -13.92
N ALA A 14 10.29 18.34 -15.07
CA ALA A 14 8.91 17.93 -15.29
C ALA A 14 8.53 16.64 -14.54
N VAL A 15 9.45 15.68 -14.43
CA VAL A 15 9.18 14.37 -13.78
C VAL A 15 9.27 14.45 -12.25
N PHE A 16 10.13 15.31 -11.72
CA PHE A 16 10.33 15.47 -10.27
C PHE A 16 9.04 15.74 -9.47
N PRO A 17 8.18 16.72 -9.81
CA PRO A 17 6.95 16.98 -9.05
C PRO A 17 5.97 15.81 -9.09
N ILE A 18 5.94 15.05 -10.18
CA ILE A 18 5.09 13.86 -10.32
C ILE A 18 5.52 12.78 -9.31
N LEU A 19 6.82 12.54 -9.19
CA LEU A 19 7.37 11.59 -8.22
C LEU A 19 7.07 12.01 -6.78
N VAL A 20 7.23 13.30 -6.46
CA VAL A 20 6.92 13.83 -5.12
C VAL A 20 5.44 13.68 -4.79
N ALA A 21 4.54 13.99 -5.73
CA ALA A 21 3.11 13.84 -5.54
C ALA A 21 2.71 12.38 -5.30
N ALA A 22 3.26 11.44 -6.09
CA ALA A 22 3.00 10.01 -5.94
C ALA A 22 3.43 9.49 -4.56
N ARG A 23 4.62 9.86 -4.07
CA ARG A 23 5.09 9.46 -2.73
C ARG A 23 4.20 10.01 -1.61
N ASN A 24 3.73 11.25 -1.75
CA ASN A 24 2.83 11.84 -0.76
C ASN A 24 1.48 11.12 -0.69
N HIS A 25 0.95 10.66 -1.83
CA HIS A 25 -0.28 9.86 -1.85
C HIS A 25 -0.11 8.52 -1.13
N ALA A 26 0.92 7.74 -1.50
CA ALA A 26 1.20 6.47 -0.85
C ALA A 26 1.39 6.62 0.68
N GLY A 27 2.06 7.69 1.11
CA GLY A 27 2.19 7.99 2.54
C GLY A 27 0.87 8.35 3.22
N ARG A 28 -0.06 9.03 2.55
CA ARG A 28 -1.40 9.32 3.09
C ARG A 28 -2.22 8.05 3.24
N ASP A 29 -2.17 7.17 2.27
CA ASP A 29 -2.96 5.94 2.24
C ASP A 29 -2.48 4.97 3.33
N ALA A 30 -1.15 4.83 3.51
CA ALA A 30 -0.56 4.06 4.60
C ALA A 30 -1.03 4.58 5.97
N ARG A 31 -0.93 5.89 6.21
CA ARG A 31 -1.41 6.51 7.47
C ARG A 31 -2.91 6.35 7.69
N PHE A 32 -3.70 6.26 6.62
CA PHE A 32 -5.12 5.98 6.72
C PHE A 32 -5.35 4.53 7.12
N PHE A 33 -4.68 3.58 6.48
CA PHE A 33 -4.75 2.17 6.83
C PHE A 33 -4.40 1.94 8.31
N ASP A 34 -3.23 2.42 8.76
CA ASP A 34 -2.74 2.21 10.12
C ASP A 34 -3.69 2.81 11.18
N ARG A 35 -4.27 3.99 10.91
CA ARG A 35 -5.10 4.69 11.89
C ARG A 35 -6.58 4.33 11.84
N ARG A 36 -7.08 3.85 10.70
CA ARG A 36 -8.53 3.65 10.50
C ARG A 36 -8.89 2.20 10.24
N ILE A 37 -8.05 1.44 9.55
CA ILE A 37 -8.35 0.08 9.10
C ILE A 37 -7.71 -0.96 10.01
N GLU A 38 -6.41 -0.85 10.28
CA GLU A 38 -5.68 -1.79 11.15
C GLU A 38 -6.36 -2.01 12.51
N PRO A 39 -6.84 -0.97 13.23
CA PRO A 39 -7.47 -1.19 14.53
C PRO A 39 -8.76 -2.01 14.44
N ILE A 40 -9.55 -1.83 13.37
CA ILE A 40 -10.79 -2.56 13.12
C ILE A 40 -10.46 -4.03 12.84
N LEU A 41 -9.49 -4.29 11.96
CA LEU A 41 -9.04 -5.65 11.65
C LEU A 41 -8.51 -6.35 12.90
N ARG A 42 -7.71 -5.66 13.71
CA ARG A 42 -7.19 -6.23 14.97
C ARG A 42 -8.30 -6.54 15.97
N ALA A 43 -9.28 -5.65 16.11
CA ALA A 43 -10.36 -5.82 17.07
C ALA A 43 -11.36 -6.91 16.67
N HIS A 44 -11.66 -7.04 15.38
CA HIS A 44 -12.82 -7.84 14.92
C HIS A 44 -12.47 -9.04 14.04
N CYS A 45 -11.30 -9.07 13.41
CA CYS A 45 -10.97 -10.08 12.40
C CYS A 45 -9.78 -10.94 12.80
N LEU A 46 -8.70 -10.34 13.29
CA LEU A 46 -7.45 -11.03 13.61
C LEU A 46 -7.54 -11.97 14.82
N GLY A 47 -8.65 -11.96 15.56
CA GLY A 47 -8.92 -12.98 16.59
C GLY A 47 -8.95 -14.40 16.02
N CYS A 48 -9.53 -14.59 14.83
CA CYS A 48 -9.67 -15.89 14.16
C CYS A 48 -8.96 -15.96 12.80
N HIS A 49 -8.93 -14.84 12.06
CA HIS A 49 -8.39 -14.76 10.70
C HIS A 49 -6.97 -14.17 10.68
N ASN A 50 -6.06 -14.88 11.33
CA ASN A 50 -4.64 -14.52 11.42
C ASN A 50 -3.73 -15.62 10.86
N ASP A 51 -2.42 -15.39 10.79
CA ASP A 51 -1.49 -16.35 10.18
C ASP A 51 -1.33 -17.68 10.91
N LYS A 52 -1.74 -17.74 12.19
CA LYS A 52 -1.65 -18.96 12.99
C LYS A 52 -2.91 -19.81 12.86
N LEU A 53 -4.08 -19.21 13.02
CA LEU A 53 -5.36 -19.92 13.00
C LEU A 53 -5.91 -20.07 11.58
N LYS A 54 -5.89 -18.99 10.79
CA LYS A 54 -6.41 -18.93 9.42
C LYS A 54 -7.81 -19.56 9.29
N ASP A 55 -8.72 -19.29 10.23
CA ASP A 55 -10.06 -19.86 10.19
C ASP A 55 -10.75 -19.55 8.86
N GLY A 56 -11.45 -20.53 8.28
CA GLY A 56 -12.05 -20.39 6.95
C GLY A 56 -11.04 -20.22 5.80
N GLY A 57 -9.75 -20.45 6.04
CA GLY A 57 -8.68 -20.42 5.06
C GLY A 57 -8.16 -19.03 4.70
N ILE A 58 -8.51 -17.98 5.46
CA ILE A 58 -8.11 -16.59 5.18
C ILE A 58 -7.31 -15.98 6.33
N SER A 59 -6.33 -15.14 5.99
CA SER A 59 -5.60 -14.29 6.94
C SER A 59 -5.72 -12.83 6.51
N PHE A 60 -6.05 -11.95 7.46
CA PHE A 60 -6.00 -10.50 7.28
C PHE A 60 -4.72 -9.88 7.85
N SER A 61 -3.73 -10.69 8.20
CA SER A 61 -2.47 -10.23 8.82
C SER A 61 -1.55 -9.54 7.82
N ASP A 62 -1.65 -9.90 6.55
CA ASP A 62 -0.88 -9.33 5.46
C ASP A 62 -1.70 -9.24 4.16
N ARG A 63 -1.15 -8.50 3.20
CA ARG A 63 -1.79 -8.25 1.91
C ARG A 63 -1.97 -9.52 1.08
N ASP A 64 -1.01 -10.43 1.12
CA ASP A 64 -1.02 -11.63 0.28
C ASP A 64 -2.06 -12.63 0.78
N GLY A 65 -2.18 -12.81 2.10
CA GLY A 65 -3.24 -13.59 2.74
C GLY A 65 -4.63 -13.05 2.41
N LEU A 66 -4.78 -11.71 2.42
CA LEU A 66 -6.03 -11.04 2.08
C LEU A 66 -6.40 -11.25 0.61
N LEU A 67 -5.42 -11.15 -0.30
CA LEU A 67 -5.64 -11.32 -1.74
C LEU A 67 -5.86 -12.77 -2.17
N ARG A 68 -5.23 -13.74 -1.51
CA ARG A 68 -5.48 -15.16 -1.75
C ARG A 68 -6.94 -15.54 -1.43
N GLY A 69 -7.57 -14.83 -0.48
CA GLY A 69 -8.94 -15.11 -0.05
C GLY A 69 -9.04 -16.36 0.82
N GLY A 70 -10.28 -16.76 1.13
CA GLY A 70 -10.58 -17.94 1.93
C GLY A 70 -11.01 -19.15 1.10
N GLY A 71 -11.21 -20.29 1.76
CA GLY A 71 -11.50 -21.57 1.10
C GLY A 71 -12.97 -21.82 0.72
N ARG A 72 -13.87 -20.84 0.89
CA ARG A 72 -15.33 -20.99 0.68
C ARG A 72 -15.86 -20.11 -0.46
N GLY A 73 -15.06 -19.93 -1.50
CA GLY A 73 -15.41 -19.14 -2.70
C GLY A 73 -16.77 -19.50 -3.29
#